data_AF-A0A3C7VZ39-F1
#
_entry.id   AF-A0A3C7VZ39-F1
#
_cell.length_a   1.000
_cell.length_b   1.000
_cell.length_c   1.000
_cell.angle_alpha   90.00
_cell.angle_beta   90.00
_cell.angle_gamma   90.00
#
_symmetry.space_group_name_H-M   'P 1'
#
loop_
_entity.id
_entity.type
_entity.pdbx_description
1 polymer ?
#
loop_
_entity_poly.entity_id
_entity_poly.type
_entity_poly.pdbx_seq_one_letter_code
_entity_poly.pdbx_strand_id
1 'polypeptide(L)'
;MNADRLLALYEQVAEAPDAIARLRRFVLDLAVRGKLVEQDPADEPASELLSRIALEKARLVKTKAIRKPRPVSPFEPDDLPFPAPLGWAWTQIAELGIIGPRNEADDALEASFVPMPMIAAEYGVANGHEPRPWGEIKKGYTHFAEGDVGLAKITPCFENGKSTVFRNLTGGIGAGTTELHIVRPLFVEADYIVLFLKSPQFIETGIPRMTGTAGQKRVPTEYFISSPFPLPPLAEQHRIVAKVEELMALLDRLEAARTEREATRDRLTAASLARLTAPGTDPA
;
A
#
# COMPACT_ATOMS: atom_id res chain seq x y z
N MET A 1 6.26 -18.79 4.76
CA MET A 1 6.43 -18.76 6.24
C MET A 1 5.08 -19.03 6.91
N ASN A 2 4.96 -19.98 7.85
CA ASN A 2 3.67 -20.24 8.53
C ASN A 2 3.48 -19.31 9.74
N ALA A 3 2.22 -19.12 10.17
CA ALA A 3 1.86 -18.26 11.30
C ALA A 3 2.60 -18.65 12.58
N ASP A 4 2.78 -19.95 12.82
CA ASP A 4 3.46 -20.48 14.00
C ASP A 4 4.93 -20.05 14.10
N ARG A 5 5.65 -20.02 12.96
CA ARG A 5 7.05 -19.59 12.94
C ARG A 5 7.19 -18.08 13.08
N LEU A 6 6.23 -17.30 12.57
CA LEU A 6 6.17 -15.85 12.83
C LEU A 6 5.92 -15.57 14.32
N LEU A 7 5.00 -16.32 14.94
CA LEU A 7 4.68 -16.21 16.38
C LEU A 7 5.88 -16.60 17.26
N ALA A 8 6.61 -17.66 16.93
CA ALA A 8 7.81 -18.06 17.68
C ALA A 8 8.95 -17.03 17.59
N LEU A 9 9.15 -16.40 16.43
CA LEU A 9 10.07 -15.27 16.27
C LEU A 9 9.59 -14.03 17.03
N TYR A 10 8.28 -13.82 17.12
CA TYR A 10 7.70 -12.73 17.89
C TYR A 10 7.90 -12.90 19.40
N GLU A 11 7.65 -14.08 19.98
CA GLU A 11 7.85 -14.30 21.43
C GLU A 11 9.28 -13.96 21.89
N GLN A 12 10.27 -14.12 21.01
CA GLN A 12 11.67 -13.75 21.28
C GLN A 12 11.96 -12.24 21.13
N VAL A 13 11.12 -11.49 20.41
CA VAL A 13 11.30 -10.05 20.06
C VAL A 13 10.27 -9.14 20.76
N ALA A 14 9.26 -9.71 21.42
CA ALA A 14 7.99 -9.07 21.82
C ALA A 14 8.07 -7.93 22.85
N GLU A 15 9.17 -7.75 23.57
CA GLU A 15 9.23 -6.75 24.65
C GLU A 15 9.53 -5.32 24.16
N ALA A 16 10.04 -5.15 22.94
CA ALA A 16 10.34 -3.82 22.41
C ALA A 16 9.05 -3.06 22.00
N PRO A 17 8.92 -1.75 22.29
CA PRO A 17 7.70 -0.97 22.04
C PRO A 17 7.30 -0.92 20.56
N ASP A 18 8.25 -1.01 19.63
CA ASP A 18 8.03 -0.95 18.18
C ASP A 18 8.11 -2.32 17.47
N ALA A 19 8.06 -3.42 18.22
CA ALA A 19 8.14 -4.78 17.67
C ALA A 19 7.07 -5.08 16.61
N ILE A 20 5.81 -4.70 16.87
CA ILE A 20 4.68 -4.97 15.95
C ILE A 20 4.84 -4.15 14.67
N ALA A 21 5.24 -2.87 14.77
CA ALA A 21 5.52 -2.04 13.60
C ALA A 21 6.64 -2.63 12.73
N ARG A 22 7.72 -3.13 13.33
CA ARG A 22 8.78 -3.85 12.60
C ARG A 22 8.27 -5.12 11.93
N LEU A 23 7.40 -5.88 12.58
CA LEU A 23 6.80 -7.09 11.99
C LEU A 23 5.91 -6.78 10.79
N ARG A 24 5.07 -5.74 10.86
CA ARG A 24 4.27 -5.30 9.71
C ARG A 24 5.17 -4.98 8.51
N ARG A 25 6.23 -4.21 8.72
CA ARG A 25 7.24 -3.89 7.69
C ARG A 25 7.91 -5.16 7.12
N PHE A 26 8.23 -6.12 7.99
CA PHE A 26 8.86 -7.37 7.57
C PHE A 26 7.93 -8.26 6.76
N VAL A 27 6.64 -8.34 7.10
CA VAL A 27 5.64 -9.07 6.32
C VAL A 27 5.53 -8.49 4.91
N LEU A 28 5.47 -7.16 4.76
CA LEU A 28 5.44 -6.50 3.46
C LEU A 28 6.71 -6.78 2.65
N ASP A 29 7.89 -6.74 3.29
CA ASP A 29 9.16 -7.06 2.64
C ASP A 29 9.23 -8.51 2.14
N LEU A 30 8.76 -9.48 2.94
CA LEU A 30 8.71 -10.89 2.52
C LEU A 30 7.71 -11.12 1.39
N ALA A 31 6.58 -10.40 1.39
CA ALA A 31 5.56 -10.47 0.36
C ALA A 31 6.13 -10.09 -1.01
N VAL A 32 6.78 -8.93 -1.12
CA VAL A 32 7.31 -8.40 -2.39
C VAL A 32 8.56 -9.14 -2.88
N ARG A 33 9.20 -9.94 -2.02
CA ARG A 33 10.35 -10.80 -2.37
C ARG A 33 9.96 -12.23 -2.74
N GLY A 34 8.67 -12.57 -2.72
CA GLY A 34 8.18 -13.93 -2.98
C GLY A 34 8.56 -14.95 -1.91
N LYS A 35 8.75 -14.50 -0.67
CA LYS A 35 9.16 -15.36 0.47
C LYS A 35 8.01 -15.67 1.43
N LEU A 36 6.81 -15.13 1.15
CA LEU A 36 5.67 -15.24 2.04
C LEU A 36 4.88 -16.54 1.80
N VAL A 37 4.59 -16.85 0.54
CA VAL A 37 3.86 -18.03 0.07
C VAL A 37 4.76 -18.88 -0.85
N GLU A 38 4.39 -20.14 -1.07
CA GLU A 38 5.11 -21.03 -1.99
C GLU A 38 4.75 -20.71 -3.45
N GLN A 39 5.74 -20.78 -4.33
CA GLN A 39 5.55 -20.69 -5.78
C GLN A 39 4.95 -21.99 -6.30
N ASP A 40 3.95 -21.90 -7.18
CA ASP A 40 3.37 -23.04 -7.87
C ASP A 40 3.87 -23.06 -9.32
N PRO A 41 4.64 -24.08 -9.75
CA PRO A 41 5.10 -24.21 -11.14
C PRO A 41 3.96 -24.33 -12.17
N ALA A 42 2.73 -24.66 -11.73
CA ALA A 42 1.55 -24.72 -12.59
C ALA A 42 0.87 -23.36 -12.80
N ASP A 43 1.24 -22.33 -12.03
CA ASP A 43 0.73 -20.99 -12.25
C ASP A 43 1.22 -20.45 -13.59
N GLU A 44 0.34 -19.73 -14.30
CA GLU A 44 0.73 -19.02 -15.51
C GLU A 44 1.77 -17.94 -15.20
N PRO A 45 2.93 -17.93 -15.87
CA PRO A 45 4.01 -17.01 -15.54
C PRO A 45 3.62 -15.55 -15.77
N ALA A 46 4.21 -14.64 -14.98
CA ALA A 46 3.94 -13.21 -15.05
C ALA A 46 4.20 -12.58 -16.44
N SER A 47 5.05 -13.21 -17.26
CA SER A 47 5.30 -12.79 -18.65
C SER A 47 4.05 -12.84 -19.53
N GLU A 48 3.14 -13.80 -19.31
CA GLU A 48 1.88 -13.87 -20.04
C GLU A 48 0.93 -12.76 -19.61
N LEU A 49 0.86 -12.48 -18.31
CA LEU A 49 0.10 -11.35 -17.77
C LEU A 49 0.59 -10.02 -18.38
N LEU A 50 1.91 -9.78 -18.41
CA LEU A 50 2.49 -8.59 -19.04
C LEU A 50 2.14 -8.50 -20.53
N SER A 51 2.14 -9.63 -21.24
CA SER A 51 1.77 -9.67 -22.66
C SER A 51 0.31 -9.24 -22.86
N ARG A 52 -0.62 -9.69 -22.01
CA ARG A 52 -2.03 -9.24 -22.04
C ARG A 52 -2.18 -7.75 -21.75
N ILE A 53 -1.44 -7.24 -20.76
CA ILE A 53 -1.46 -5.82 -20.42
C ILE A 53 -0.98 -4.98 -21.60
N ALA A 54 0.13 -5.37 -22.24
CA ALA A 54 0.67 -4.69 -23.40
C ALA A 54 -0.34 -4.67 -24.57
N LEU A 55 -1.01 -5.80 -24.84
CA LEU A 55 -2.05 -5.89 -25.86
C LEU A 55 -3.25 -4.97 -25.56
N GLU A 56 -3.72 -4.96 -24.32
CA GLU A 56 -4.86 -4.11 -23.92
C GLU A 56 -4.49 -2.62 -23.97
N LYS A 57 -3.30 -2.24 -23.47
CA LYS A 57 -2.78 -0.86 -23.62
C LYS A 57 -2.71 -0.45 -25.08
N ALA A 58 -2.20 -1.32 -25.96
CA ALA A 58 -2.13 -1.05 -27.39
C ALA A 58 -3.53 -0.87 -28.01
N ARG A 59 -4.51 -1.69 -27.60
CA ARG A 59 -5.91 -1.56 -28.01
C ARG A 59 -6.50 -0.21 -27.59
N LEU A 60 -6.31 0.19 -26.33
CA LEU A 60 -6.83 1.45 -25.79
C LEU A 60 -6.20 2.69 -26.45
N VAL A 61 -4.91 2.62 -26.80
CA VAL A 61 -4.26 3.68 -27.60
C VAL A 61 -4.86 3.73 -29.01
N LYS A 62 -5.06 2.58 -29.65
CA LYS A 62 -5.65 2.49 -31.00
C LYS A 62 -7.09 3.03 -31.03
N THR A 63 -7.88 2.79 -29.99
CA THR A 63 -9.25 3.33 -29.86
C THR A 63 -9.29 4.76 -29.33
N LYS A 64 -8.13 5.40 -29.09
CA LYS A 64 -8.01 6.75 -28.51
C LYS A 64 -8.63 6.91 -27.13
N ALA A 65 -8.87 5.82 -26.41
CA ALA A 65 -9.36 5.84 -25.03
C ALA A 65 -8.28 6.34 -24.05
N ILE A 66 -7.00 6.11 -24.40
CA ILE A 66 -5.86 6.69 -23.68
C ILE A 66 -4.88 7.32 -24.66
N ARG A 67 -4.08 8.27 -24.15
CA ARG A 67 -2.94 8.83 -24.90
C ARG A 67 -1.82 7.80 -24.97
N LYS A 68 -0.98 7.89 -26.00
CA LYS A 68 0.23 7.07 -26.11
C LYS A 68 1.10 7.30 -24.86
N PRO A 69 1.44 6.25 -24.09
CA PRO A 69 2.30 6.37 -22.92
C PRO A 69 3.67 6.91 -23.32
N ARG A 70 4.29 7.65 -22.40
CA ARG A 70 5.71 8.03 -22.54
C ARG A 70 6.56 6.76 -22.36
N PRO A 71 7.64 6.58 -23.13
CA PRO A 71 8.63 5.56 -22.84
C PRO A 71 9.17 5.72 -21.41
N VAL A 72 9.25 4.62 -20.68
CA VAL A 72 9.90 4.58 -19.36
C VAL A 72 11.35 4.17 -19.50
N SER A 73 12.19 4.76 -18.65
CA SER A 73 13.62 4.41 -18.57
C SER A 73 13.75 2.96 -18.12
N PRO A 74 14.48 2.08 -18.84
CA PRO A 74 14.68 0.70 -18.38
C PRO A 74 15.48 0.68 -17.06
N PHE A 75 15.34 -0.40 -16.31
CA PHE A 75 16.22 -0.71 -15.18
C PHE A 75 17.34 -1.64 -15.63
N GLU A 76 18.52 -1.52 -15.02
CA GLU A 76 19.62 -2.45 -15.25
C GLU A 76 19.43 -3.70 -14.38
N PRO A 77 19.71 -4.92 -14.89
CA PRO A 77 19.58 -6.15 -14.10
C PRO A 77 20.40 -6.15 -12.81
N ASP A 78 21.57 -5.51 -12.82
CA ASP A 78 22.47 -5.42 -11.67
C ASP A 78 21.94 -4.50 -10.57
N ASP A 79 20.99 -3.61 -10.88
CA ASP A 79 20.34 -2.73 -9.90
C ASP A 79 19.20 -3.44 -9.14
N LEU A 80 18.87 -4.69 -9.52
CA LEU A 80 17.78 -5.44 -8.92
C LEU A 80 18.17 -5.98 -7.54
N PRO A 81 17.31 -5.81 -6.53
CA PRO A 81 17.62 -6.15 -5.13
C PRO A 81 17.75 -7.65 -4.84
N PHE A 82 17.16 -8.49 -5.69
CA PHE A 82 17.12 -9.95 -5.54
C PHE A 82 16.78 -10.62 -6.88
N PRO A 83 17.19 -11.89 -7.07
CA PRO A 83 16.78 -12.67 -8.24
C PRO A 83 15.27 -12.93 -8.21
N ALA A 84 14.60 -12.78 -9.35
CA ALA A 84 13.16 -13.05 -9.45
C ALA A 84 12.83 -14.51 -9.06
N PRO A 85 11.81 -14.73 -8.20
CA PRO A 85 11.30 -16.07 -7.92
C PRO A 85 10.77 -16.79 -9.18
N LEU A 86 10.54 -18.10 -9.07
CA LEU A 86 10.00 -18.90 -10.16
C LEU A 86 8.66 -18.33 -10.65
N GLY A 87 8.54 -18.11 -11.96
CA GLY A 87 7.32 -17.58 -12.58
C GLY A 87 7.15 -16.06 -12.47
N TRP A 88 8.00 -15.37 -11.71
CA TRP A 88 7.95 -13.92 -11.55
C TRP A 88 8.68 -13.22 -12.71
N ALA A 89 8.29 -11.97 -12.96
CA ALA A 89 8.97 -11.09 -13.90
C ALA A 89 9.25 -9.73 -13.25
N TRP A 90 10.43 -9.18 -13.49
CA TRP A 90 10.69 -7.78 -13.21
C TRP A 90 10.08 -6.92 -14.29
N THR A 91 9.34 -5.89 -13.88
CA THR A 91 8.69 -4.91 -14.75
C THR A 91 8.74 -3.53 -14.07
N GLN A 92 7.94 -2.58 -14.52
CA GLN A 92 7.82 -1.25 -13.93
C GLN A 92 6.35 -0.89 -13.74
N ILE A 93 6.05 0.02 -12.81
CA ILE A 93 4.66 0.43 -12.51
C ILE A 93 3.94 0.95 -13.77
N ALA A 94 4.66 1.66 -14.67
CA ALA A 94 4.10 2.11 -15.95
C ALA A 94 3.53 0.98 -16.81
N GLU A 95 4.07 -0.23 -16.67
CA GLU A 95 3.68 -1.39 -17.45
C GLU A 95 2.56 -2.21 -16.81
N LEU A 96 2.10 -1.85 -15.61
CA LEU A 96 0.99 -2.52 -14.94
C LEU A 96 -0.38 -1.98 -15.38
N GLY A 97 -0.43 -0.82 -16.05
CA GLY A 97 -1.70 -0.20 -16.41
C GLY A 97 -1.60 1.21 -16.99
N ILE A 98 -2.61 2.04 -16.70
CA ILE A 98 -2.72 3.41 -17.21
C ILE A 98 -2.29 4.39 -16.12
N ILE A 99 -1.27 5.19 -16.39
CA ILE A 99 -0.77 6.21 -15.46
C ILE A 99 -1.56 7.51 -15.60
N GLY A 100 -2.04 8.04 -14.47
CA GLY A 100 -2.79 9.29 -14.42
C GLY A 100 -4.04 9.29 -15.30
N PRO A 101 -4.95 8.30 -15.16
CA PRO A 101 -6.17 8.23 -15.95
C PRO A 101 -7.02 9.49 -15.78
N ARG A 102 -7.83 9.80 -16.80
CA ARG A 102 -8.85 10.83 -16.73
C ARG A 102 -10.22 10.17 -16.81
N ASN A 103 -11.18 10.81 -16.16
CA ASN A 103 -12.59 10.44 -16.21
C ASN A 103 -13.37 11.56 -16.86
N GLU A 104 -14.35 11.21 -17.67
CA GLU A 104 -15.34 12.10 -18.26
C GLU A 104 -16.72 11.64 -17.81
N ALA A 105 -17.51 12.57 -17.29
CA ALA A 105 -18.85 12.32 -16.75
C ALA A 105 -19.64 13.63 -16.74
N ASP A 106 -20.96 13.53 -16.55
CA ASP A 106 -21.86 14.67 -16.40
C ASP A 106 -21.53 15.48 -15.14
N ASP A 107 -21.73 16.80 -15.19
CA ASP A 107 -21.38 17.71 -14.09
C ASP A 107 -22.24 17.48 -12.84
N ALA A 108 -23.47 16.99 -13.01
CA ALA A 108 -24.38 16.67 -11.93
C ALA A 108 -24.18 15.25 -11.37
N LEU A 109 -23.28 14.44 -11.93
CA LEU A 109 -22.97 13.13 -11.37
C LEU A 109 -22.36 13.31 -9.97
N GLU A 110 -22.97 12.69 -8.96
CA GLU A 110 -22.37 12.58 -7.64
C GLU A 110 -21.14 11.65 -7.71
N ALA A 111 -19.98 12.18 -7.33
CA ALA A 111 -18.69 11.51 -7.38
C ALA A 111 -17.97 11.61 -6.03
N SER A 112 -16.94 10.79 -5.81
CA SER A 112 -16.17 10.82 -4.56
C SER A 112 -15.06 11.87 -4.57
N PHE A 113 -15.04 12.75 -3.57
CA PHE A 113 -13.89 13.58 -3.25
C PHE A 113 -13.03 12.94 -2.16
N VAL A 114 -11.72 12.76 -2.39
CA VAL A 114 -10.80 12.15 -1.42
C VAL A 114 -9.65 13.11 -1.06
N PRO A 115 -9.73 13.81 0.09
CA PRO A 115 -8.62 14.61 0.60
C PRO A 115 -7.54 13.72 1.26
N MET A 116 -6.32 14.24 1.41
CA MET A 116 -5.18 13.49 1.94
C MET A 116 -5.40 12.84 3.33
N PRO A 117 -6.16 13.42 4.28
CA PRO A 117 -6.47 12.77 5.56
C PRO A 117 -7.26 11.47 5.42
N MET A 118 -8.01 11.30 4.32
CA MET A 118 -8.81 10.10 4.05
C MET A 118 -8.03 8.98 3.36
N ILE A 119 -6.71 9.14 3.22
CA ILE A 119 -5.79 8.10 2.76
C ILE A 119 -4.91 7.71 3.94
N ALA A 120 -4.99 6.43 4.32
CA ALA A 120 -4.29 5.87 5.47
C ALA A 120 -2.83 5.49 5.16
N ALA A 121 -1.98 5.58 6.17
CA ALA A 121 -0.59 5.12 6.09
C ALA A 121 -0.52 3.59 6.29
N GLU A 122 -1.41 3.08 7.13
CA GLU A 122 -1.57 1.69 7.48
C GLU A 122 -1.99 0.85 6.27
N TYR A 123 -1.54 -0.41 6.21
CA TYR A 123 -2.01 -1.37 5.22
C TYR A 123 -3.38 -1.91 5.62
N GLY A 124 -4.24 -2.20 4.63
CA GLY A 124 -5.57 -2.78 4.88
C GLY A 124 -6.64 -1.79 5.35
N VAL A 125 -6.29 -0.51 5.52
CA VAL A 125 -7.27 0.54 5.85
C VAL A 125 -7.80 1.17 4.57
N ALA A 126 -9.11 1.04 4.36
CA ALA A 126 -9.81 1.60 3.22
C ALA A 126 -9.75 3.14 3.19
N ASN A 127 -9.84 3.72 2.00
CA ASN A 127 -9.97 5.16 1.87
C ASN A 127 -11.33 5.65 2.40
N GLY A 128 -11.35 6.85 2.97
CA GLY A 128 -12.58 7.62 3.13
C GLY A 128 -12.92 8.40 1.86
N HIS A 129 -14.12 8.97 1.79
CA HIS A 129 -14.51 9.94 0.75
C HIS A 129 -15.70 10.80 1.19
N GLU A 130 -15.89 11.92 0.49
CA GLU A 130 -17.07 12.78 0.58
C GLU A 130 -17.76 12.85 -0.79
N PRO A 131 -19.07 12.56 -0.90
CA PRO A 131 -19.81 12.78 -2.15
C PRO A 131 -19.82 14.27 -2.53
N ARG A 132 -19.55 14.58 -3.80
CA ARG A 132 -19.66 15.92 -4.39
C ARG A 132 -20.07 15.83 -5.87
N PRO A 133 -20.75 16.85 -6.41
CA PRO A 133 -21.00 16.94 -7.84
C PRO A 133 -19.69 16.96 -8.64
N TRP A 134 -19.62 16.14 -9.70
CA TRP A 134 -18.42 16.02 -10.53
C TRP A 134 -17.95 17.35 -11.11
N GLY A 135 -18.89 18.23 -11.49
CA GLY A 135 -18.62 19.57 -11.99
C GLY A 135 -17.73 20.42 -11.08
N GLU A 136 -17.83 20.22 -9.75
CA GLU A 136 -17.05 20.95 -8.74
C GLU A 136 -15.62 20.41 -8.58
N ILE A 137 -15.42 19.10 -8.80
CA ILE A 137 -14.15 18.41 -8.50
C ILE A 137 -13.39 17.91 -9.73
N LYS A 138 -13.96 18.00 -10.94
CA LYS A 138 -13.31 17.57 -12.19
C LYS A 138 -12.13 18.44 -12.65
N LYS A 139 -11.93 19.62 -12.06
CA LYS A 139 -10.83 20.55 -12.38
C LYS A 139 -10.02 20.85 -11.12
N GLY A 140 -8.71 20.96 -11.26
CA GLY A 140 -7.82 21.31 -10.15
C GLY A 140 -7.49 20.16 -9.18
N TYR A 141 -7.93 18.93 -9.48
CA TYR A 141 -7.74 17.75 -8.64
C TYR A 141 -7.24 16.54 -9.46
N THR A 142 -6.77 15.51 -8.76
CA THR A 142 -6.29 14.26 -9.38
C THR A 142 -7.45 13.30 -9.55
N HIS A 143 -7.66 12.77 -10.76
CA HIS A 143 -8.78 11.86 -11.05
C HIS A 143 -8.39 10.41 -10.73
N PHE A 144 -9.38 9.63 -10.32
CA PHE A 144 -9.29 8.17 -10.16
C PHE A 144 -10.69 7.56 -10.30
N ALA A 145 -10.77 6.25 -10.51
CA ALA A 145 -11.99 5.47 -10.53
C ALA A 145 -11.89 4.27 -9.59
N GLU A 146 -12.99 3.55 -9.45
CA GLU A 146 -13.06 2.33 -8.66
C GLU A 146 -11.95 1.35 -9.09
N GLY A 147 -11.15 0.88 -8.13
CA GLY A 147 -10.03 -0.03 -8.37
C GLY A 147 -8.71 0.63 -8.80
N ASP A 148 -8.68 1.95 -9.03
CA ASP A 148 -7.42 2.67 -9.26
C ASP A 148 -6.58 2.66 -7.98
N VAL A 149 -5.25 2.64 -8.14
CA VAL A 149 -4.29 2.68 -7.02
C VAL A 149 -3.67 4.06 -6.94
N GLY A 150 -3.71 4.65 -5.74
CA GLY A 150 -3.12 5.95 -5.45
C GLY A 150 -1.93 5.89 -4.50
N LEU A 151 -0.91 6.70 -4.78
CA LEU A 151 0.24 6.96 -3.91
C LEU A 151 0.32 8.45 -3.59
N ALA A 152 0.40 8.81 -2.33
CA ALA A 152 0.72 10.17 -1.92
C ALA A 152 2.16 10.52 -2.31
N LYS A 153 2.36 11.64 -3.02
CA LYS A 153 3.69 12.01 -3.53
C LYS A 153 4.44 13.01 -2.66
N ILE A 154 3.77 13.66 -1.71
CA ILE A 154 4.31 14.78 -0.92
C ILE A 154 4.77 14.35 0.48
N THR A 155 5.80 14.99 1.03
CA THR A 155 6.21 14.84 2.44
C THR A 155 5.14 15.39 3.41
N PRO A 156 4.89 14.73 4.57
CA PRO A 156 5.42 13.42 4.99
C PRO A 156 4.56 12.24 4.50
N CYS A 157 3.55 12.48 3.67
CA CYS A 157 2.58 11.45 3.28
C CYS A 157 3.22 10.31 2.47
N PHE A 158 4.15 10.62 1.55
CA PHE A 158 4.96 9.61 0.87
C PHE A 158 5.82 8.83 1.86
N GLU A 159 6.57 9.52 2.72
CA GLU A 159 7.47 8.93 3.72
C GLU A 159 6.74 7.97 4.68
N ASN A 160 5.49 8.27 4.99
CA ASN A 160 4.62 7.43 5.82
C ASN A 160 3.90 6.32 5.05
N GLY A 161 4.13 6.19 3.72
CA GLY A 161 3.53 5.14 2.90
C GLY A 161 2.03 5.32 2.66
N LYS A 162 1.52 6.56 2.63
CA LYS A 162 0.10 6.80 2.31
C LYS A 162 -0.19 6.38 0.87
N SER A 163 -0.91 5.29 0.73
CA SER A 163 -1.35 4.70 -0.53
C SER A 163 -2.58 3.83 -0.28
N THR A 164 -3.40 3.65 -1.32
CA THR A 164 -4.67 2.95 -1.21
C THR A 164 -5.13 2.46 -2.58
N VAL A 165 -5.99 1.44 -2.59
CA VAL A 165 -6.86 1.20 -3.74
C VAL A 165 -8.14 1.98 -3.49
N PHE A 166 -8.56 2.81 -4.44
CA PHE A 166 -9.79 3.57 -4.31
C PHE A 166 -10.99 2.63 -4.42
N ARG A 167 -11.74 2.52 -3.32
CA ARG A 167 -12.88 1.63 -3.19
C ARG A 167 -14.13 2.36 -2.73
N ASN A 168 -15.28 1.78 -3.07
CA ASN A 168 -16.60 2.26 -2.68
C ASN A 168 -16.86 3.71 -3.11
N LEU A 169 -16.40 4.10 -4.29
CA LEU A 169 -16.57 5.47 -4.76
C LEU A 169 -18.03 5.72 -5.16
N THR A 170 -18.60 6.83 -4.68
CA THR A 170 -19.87 7.35 -5.18
C THR A 170 -19.76 7.55 -6.70
N GLY A 171 -20.70 7.00 -7.46
CA GLY A 171 -20.70 7.08 -8.93
C GLY A 171 -19.56 6.31 -9.61
N GLY A 172 -18.77 5.52 -8.88
CA GLY A 172 -17.67 4.72 -9.42
C GLY A 172 -16.44 5.53 -9.86
N ILE A 173 -16.46 6.86 -9.66
CA ILE A 173 -15.34 7.76 -9.98
C ILE A 173 -15.09 8.74 -8.85
N GLY A 174 -13.92 9.37 -8.87
CA GLY A 174 -13.62 10.43 -7.95
C GLY A 174 -12.49 11.34 -8.39
N ALA A 175 -12.29 12.37 -7.60
CA ALA A 175 -11.12 13.21 -7.65
C ALA A 175 -10.63 13.53 -6.24
N GLY A 176 -9.35 13.80 -6.08
CA GLY A 176 -8.77 14.05 -4.77
C GLY A 176 -7.63 15.03 -4.82
N THR A 177 -6.92 15.13 -3.71
CA THR A 177 -5.73 15.99 -3.60
C THR A 177 -4.84 15.92 -4.85
N THR A 178 -4.28 17.06 -5.26
CA THR A 178 -3.33 17.17 -6.37
C THR A 178 -2.01 16.43 -6.09
N GLU A 179 -1.81 16.02 -4.83
CA GLU A 179 -0.61 15.39 -4.32
C GLU A 179 -0.61 13.85 -4.46
N LEU A 180 -1.19 13.33 -5.55
CA LEU A 180 -1.23 11.90 -5.86
C LEU A 180 -0.50 11.53 -7.15
N HIS A 181 0.05 10.32 -7.16
CA HIS A 181 0.28 9.53 -8.37
C HIS A 181 -0.78 8.44 -8.45
N ILE A 182 -1.29 8.15 -9.65
CA ILE A 182 -2.37 7.18 -9.88
C ILE A 182 -1.94 6.19 -10.96
N VAL A 183 -2.21 4.91 -10.73
CA VAL A 183 -2.20 3.86 -11.75
C VAL A 183 -3.56 3.17 -11.76
N ARG A 184 -4.17 3.03 -12.94
CA ARG A 184 -5.31 2.13 -13.17
C ARG A 184 -4.77 0.78 -13.60
N PRO A 185 -4.78 -0.25 -12.73
CA PRO A 185 -4.23 -1.55 -13.07
C PRO A 185 -5.02 -2.19 -14.21
N LEU A 186 -4.35 -2.96 -15.07
CA LEU A 186 -4.99 -3.80 -16.07
C LEU A 186 -4.68 -5.25 -15.74
N PHE A 187 -5.70 -6.03 -15.35
CA PHE A 187 -5.55 -7.46 -15.03
C PHE A 187 -4.61 -7.82 -13.84
N VAL A 188 -3.99 -6.83 -13.19
CA VAL A 188 -3.11 -6.99 -12.02
C VAL A 188 -3.93 -6.79 -10.74
N GLU A 189 -3.61 -7.55 -9.69
CA GLU A 189 -4.22 -7.36 -8.38
C GLU A 189 -3.79 -6.02 -7.78
N ALA A 190 -4.77 -5.15 -7.53
CA ALA A 190 -4.55 -3.78 -7.08
C ALA A 190 -3.94 -3.73 -5.67
N ASP A 191 -4.37 -4.63 -4.78
CA ASP A 191 -3.84 -4.69 -3.42
C ASP A 191 -2.37 -5.14 -3.40
N TYR A 192 -1.94 -5.96 -4.37
CA TYR A 192 -0.53 -6.31 -4.52
C TYR A 192 0.33 -5.10 -4.92
N ILE A 193 -0.21 -4.17 -5.72
CA ILE A 193 0.47 -2.91 -6.01
C ILE A 193 0.59 -2.07 -4.73
N VAL A 194 -0.47 -1.98 -3.91
CA VAL A 194 -0.41 -1.26 -2.62
C VAL A 194 0.60 -1.89 -1.66
N LEU A 195 0.69 -3.22 -1.59
CA LEU A 195 1.72 -3.94 -0.82
C LEU A 195 3.12 -3.46 -1.21
N PHE A 196 3.42 -3.41 -2.51
CA PHE A 196 4.69 -2.90 -3.02
C PHE A 196 4.92 -1.44 -2.65
N LEU A 197 3.92 -0.57 -2.85
CA LEU A 197 4.02 0.86 -2.57
C LEU A 197 4.19 1.19 -1.08
N LYS A 198 3.78 0.29 -0.18
CA LYS A 198 3.99 0.40 1.28
C LYS A 198 5.24 -0.33 1.76
N SER A 199 5.94 -1.05 0.89
CA SER A 199 7.12 -1.81 1.27
C SER A 199 8.25 -0.87 1.71
N PRO A 200 9.03 -1.23 2.74
CA PRO A 200 10.16 -0.40 3.19
C PRO A 200 11.12 -0.06 2.06
N GLN A 201 11.41 -1.04 1.19
CA GLN A 201 12.32 -0.86 0.08
C GLN A 201 11.88 0.26 -0.87
N PHE A 202 10.62 0.27 -1.30
CA PHE A 202 10.10 1.29 -2.21
C PHE A 202 10.07 2.69 -1.56
N ILE A 203 9.74 2.77 -0.27
CA ILE A 203 9.72 4.06 0.44
C ILE A 203 11.13 4.59 0.64
N GLU A 204 12.04 3.79 1.19
CA GLU A 204 13.40 4.19 1.54
C GLU A 204 14.24 4.60 0.33
N THR A 205 14.03 3.94 -0.83
CA THR A 205 14.71 4.31 -2.08
C THR A 205 14.10 5.56 -2.75
N GLY A 206 12.85 5.90 -2.41
CA GLY A 206 12.16 7.08 -2.94
C GLY A 206 12.44 8.37 -2.17
N ILE A 207 12.62 8.29 -0.85
CA ILE A 207 12.95 9.44 0.02
C ILE A 207 14.13 10.27 -0.53
N PRO A 208 15.30 9.69 -0.87
CA PRO A 208 16.42 10.48 -1.39
C PRO A 208 16.17 11.05 -2.79
N ARG A 209 15.16 10.56 -3.51
CA ARG A 209 14.77 11.04 -4.85
C ARG A 209 13.77 12.20 -4.78
N MET A 210 13.22 12.53 -3.61
CA MET A 210 12.25 13.61 -3.47
C MET A 210 12.87 14.99 -3.70
N THR A 211 12.17 15.84 -4.45
CA THR A 211 12.62 17.19 -4.83
C THR A 211 11.69 18.27 -4.28
N GLY A 212 12.21 19.48 -4.05
CA GLY A 212 11.43 20.61 -3.53
C GLY A 212 12.06 21.24 -2.29
N THR A 213 11.34 22.16 -1.66
CA THR A 213 11.77 22.84 -0.43
C THR A 213 11.54 21.95 0.80
N ALA A 214 12.27 22.22 1.89
CA ALA A 214 12.10 21.49 3.16
C ALA A 214 10.63 21.52 3.62
N GLY A 215 10.07 20.35 3.96
CA GLY A 215 8.66 20.20 4.36
C GLY A 215 7.64 20.17 3.21
N GLN A 216 8.05 20.40 1.96
CA GLN A 216 7.19 20.41 0.77
C GLN A 216 7.87 19.68 -0.40
N LYS A 217 8.57 18.58 -0.10
CA LYS A 217 9.20 17.75 -1.13
C LYS A 217 8.17 16.82 -1.77
N ARG A 218 8.39 16.49 -3.04
CA ARG A 218 7.57 15.57 -3.83
C ARG A 218 8.45 14.49 -4.45
N VAL A 219 8.03 13.24 -4.34
CA VAL A 219 8.59 12.16 -5.15
C VAL A 219 8.25 12.43 -6.62
N PRO A 220 9.22 12.39 -7.55
CA PRO A 220 8.95 12.65 -8.96
C PRO A 220 8.05 11.58 -9.58
N THR A 221 7.28 11.96 -10.60
CA THR A 221 6.52 10.98 -11.41
C THR A 221 7.45 9.94 -12.05
N GLU A 222 8.64 10.35 -12.49
CA GLU A 222 9.63 9.41 -13.06
C GLU A 222 9.94 8.28 -12.09
N TYR A 223 10.19 8.59 -10.81
CA TYR A 223 10.42 7.57 -9.79
C TYR A 223 9.24 6.60 -9.69
N PHE A 224 8.01 7.09 -9.61
CA PHE A 224 6.83 6.24 -9.53
C PHE A 224 6.69 5.32 -10.75
N ILE A 225 6.87 5.84 -11.98
CA ILE A 225 6.59 5.07 -13.18
C ILE A 225 7.69 4.07 -13.55
N SER A 226 8.96 4.38 -13.25
CA SER A 226 10.12 3.55 -13.62
C SER A 226 10.66 2.68 -12.48
N SER A 227 10.06 2.75 -11.28
CA SER A 227 10.43 1.88 -10.17
C SER A 227 10.34 0.40 -10.57
N PRO A 228 11.41 -0.41 -10.39
CA PRO A 228 11.38 -1.85 -10.61
C PRO A 228 10.32 -2.51 -9.73
N PHE A 229 9.43 -3.26 -10.37
CA PHE A 229 8.29 -3.90 -9.74
C PHE A 229 8.41 -5.43 -9.92
N PRO A 230 8.47 -6.21 -8.83
CA PRO A 230 8.51 -7.66 -8.91
C PRO A 230 7.08 -8.21 -9.08
N LEU A 231 6.73 -8.60 -10.30
CA LEU A 231 5.39 -9.09 -10.64
C LEU A 231 5.33 -10.64 -10.53
N PRO A 232 4.52 -11.20 -9.61
CA PRO A 232 4.22 -12.62 -9.56
C PRO A 232 3.19 -13.02 -10.63
N PRO A 233 3.03 -14.33 -10.90
CA PRO A 233 1.81 -14.88 -11.48
C PRO A 233 0.55 -14.32 -10.83
N LEU A 234 -0.53 -14.12 -11.60
CA LEU A 234 -1.76 -13.52 -11.06
C LEU A 234 -2.36 -14.35 -9.91
N ALA A 235 -2.36 -15.68 -10.04
CA ALA A 235 -2.80 -16.57 -8.97
C ALA A 235 -1.97 -16.39 -7.69
N GLU A 236 -0.65 -16.26 -7.81
CA GLU A 236 0.23 -16.01 -6.67
C GLU A 236 0.02 -14.61 -6.08
N GLN A 237 -0.27 -13.57 -6.88
CA GLN A 237 -0.63 -12.24 -6.36
C GLN A 237 -1.80 -12.33 -5.37
N HIS A 238 -2.88 -13.03 -5.73
CA HIS A 238 -4.02 -13.23 -4.83
C HIS A 238 -3.64 -14.03 -3.58
N ARG A 239 -2.82 -15.10 -3.71
CA ARG A 239 -2.34 -15.87 -2.55
C ARG A 239 -1.49 -15.02 -1.61
N ILE A 240 -0.63 -14.15 -2.15
CA ILE A 240 0.19 -13.21 -1.38
C ILE A 240 -0.71 -12.23 -0.62
N VAL A 241 -1.65 -11.57 -1.31
CA VAL A 241 -2.56 -10.59 -0.69
C VAL A 241 -3.34 -11.23 0.45
N ALA A 242 -3.97 -12.39 0.21
CA ALA A 242 -4.71 -13.12 1.24
C ALA A 242 -3.84 -13.49 2.45
N LYS A 243 -2.58 -13.90 2.21
CA LYS A 243 -1.66 -14.22 3.31
C LYS A 243 -1.22 -12.98 4.08
N VAL A 244 -1.00 -11.84 3.41
CA VAL A 244 -0.68 -10.59 4.13
C VAL A 244 -1.86 -10.15 4.98
N GLU A 245 -3.08 -10.20 4.46
CA GLU A 245 -4.29 -9.85 5.22
C GLU A 245 -4.43 -10.69 6.49
N GLU A 246 -4.26 -12.02 6.38
CA GLU A 246 -4.27 -12.94 7.53
C GLU A 246 -3.24 -12.53 8.59
N LEU A 247 -2.00 -12.25 8.16
CA LEU A 247 -0.92 -11.89 9.08
C LEU A 247 -1.11 -10.50 9.69
N MET A 248 -1.61 -9.53 8.94
CA MET A 248 -1.91 -8.19 9.46
C MET A 248 -3.02 -8.25 10.51
N ALA A 249 -4.08 -9.02 10.26
CA ALA A 249 -5.14 -9.25 11.25
C ALA A 249 -4.64 -9.96 12.53
N LEU A 250 -3.64 -10.86 12.41
CA LEU A 250 -2.98 -11.45 13.57
C LEU A 250 -2.17 -10.39 14.35
N LEU A 251 -1.43 -9.53 13.65
CA LEU A 251 -0.66 -8.45 14.27
C LEU A 251 -1.55 -7.42 14.97
N ASP A 252 -2.71 -7.11 14.41
CA ASP A 252 -3.70 -6.22 15.02
C ASP A 252 -4.25 -6.82 16.33
N ARG A 253 -4.56 -8.13 16.35
CA ARG A 253 -4.98 -8.84 17.57
C ARG A 253 -3.88 -8.86 18.63
N LEU A 254 -2.62 -9.08 18.22
CA LEU A 254 -1.47 -9.05 19.13
C LEU A 254 -1.28 -7.66 19.74
N GLU A 255 -1.44 -6.60 18.95
CA GLU A 255 -1.34 -5.22 19.43
C GLU A 255 -2.43 -4.92 20.47
N ALA A 256 -3.69 -5.25 20.17
CA ALA A 256 -4.79 -5.06 21.10
C ALA A 256 -4.58 -5.82 22.43
N ALA A 257 -4.16 -7.08 22.36
CA ALA A 257 -3.88 -7.90 23.55
C ALA A 257 -2.73 -7.33 24.39
N ARG A 258 -1.68 -6.80 23.75
CA ARG A 258 -0.57 -6.12 24.43
C ARG A 258 -1.04 -4.88 25.17
N THR A 259 -1.80 -4.00 24.50
CA THR A 259 -2.33 -2.77 25.10
C THR A 259 -3.22 -3.08 26.30
N GLU A 260 -4.07 -4.10 26.21
CA GLU A 260 -4.93 -4.52 27.32
C GLU A 260 -4.11 -5.07 28.51
N ARG A 261 -3.08 -5.88 28.24
CA ARG A 261 -2.16 -6.41 29.26
C ARG A 261 -1.42 -5.29 29.98
N GLU A 262 -0.90 -4.32 29.25
CA GLU A 262 -0.19 -3.15 29.80
C GLU A 262 -1.12 -2.29 30.65
N ALA A 263 -2.31 -1.96 30.15
CA ALA A 263 -3.31 -1.20 30.92
C ALA A 263 -3.75 -1.93 32.20
N THR A 264 -3.83 -3.26 32.17
CA THR A 264 -4.15 -4.07 33.36
C THR A 264 -3.00 -4.10 34.36
N ARG A 265 -1.76 -4.23 33.88
CA ARG A 265 -0.56 -4.14 34.72
C ARG A 265 -0.49 -2.79 35.42
N ASP A 266 -0.66 -1.70 34.70
CA ASP A 266 -0.54 -0.34 35.24
C ASP A 266 -1.64 -0.06 36.29
N ARG A 267 -2.87 -0.53 36.06
CA ARG A 267 -3.94 -0.49 37.06
C ARG A 267 -3.60 -1.28 38.33
N LEU A 268 -3.05 -2.49 38.18
CA LEU A 268 -2.63 -3.30 39.32
C LEU A 268 -1.50 -2.63 40.10
N THR A 269 -0.47 -2.12 39.41
CA THR A 269 0.63 -1.38 40.04
C THR A 269 0.13 -0.16 40.79
N ALA A 270 -0.76 0.64 40.19
CA ALA A 270 -1.38 1.79 40.85
C ALA A 270 -2.17 1.38 42.10
N ALA A 271 -2.98 0.31 42.02
CA ALA A 271 -3.75 -0.20 43.15
C ALA A 271 -2.87 -0.76 44.28
N SER A 272 -1.78 -1.46 43.94
CA SER A 272 -0.80 -1.96 44.89
C SER A 272 -0.06 -0.82 45.60
N LEU A 273 0.39 0.19 44.86
CA LEU A 273 1.01 1.38 45.45
C LEU A 273 0.04 2.11 46.37
N ALA A 274 -1.19 2.37 45.92
CA ALA A 274 -2.21 3.03 46.72
C ALA A 274 -2.50 2.30 48.05
N ARG A 275 -2.52 0.96 48.02
CA ARG A 275 -2.70 0.14 49.23
C ARG A 275 -1.50 0.22 50.16
N LEU A 276 -0.27 0.20 49.64
CA LEU A 276 0.96 0.26 50.44
C LEU A 276 1.19 1.65 51.05
N THR A 277 0.70 2.70 50.41
CA THR A 277 0.84 4.08 50.88
C THR A 277 -0.37 4.59 51.67
N ALA A 278 -1.41 3.76 51.85
CA ALA A 278 -2.56 4.12 52.67
C ALA A 278 -2.10 4.24 54.14
N PRO A 279 -2.44 5.33 54.86
CA PRO A 279 -2.10 5.46 56.27
C PRO A 279 -2.72 4.31 57.06
N GLY A 280 -1.93 3.68 57.93
CA GLY A 280 -2.40 2.59 58.77
C GLY A 280 -3.60 3.05 59.59
N THR A 281 -4.73 2.36 59.43
CA THR A 281 -5.84 2.49 60.38
C THR A 281 -5.40 1.78 61.65
N ASP A 282 -4.83 2.52 62.61
CA ASP A 282 -4.64 2.03 63.97
C ASP A 282 -6.03 1.74 64.56
N PRO A 283 -6.33 0.50 64.96
CA PRO A 283 -7.57 0.21 65.67
C PRO A 283 -7.46 0.77 67.10
N ALA A 284 -8.40 1.65 67.45
CA ALA A 284 -8.59 2.22 68.78
C ALA A 284 -9.07 1.19 69.82
#